data_AF-A0A1Z8LWN2-F1
#
_entry.id   AF-A0A1Z8LWN2-F1
#
_cell.length_a   1.000
_cell.length_b   1.000
_cell.length_c   1.000
_cell.angle_alpha   90.00
_cell.angle_beta   90.00
_cell.angle_gamma   90.00
#
_symmetry.space_group_name_H-M   'P 1'
#
loop_
_entity.id
_entity.type
_entity.pdbx_description
1 polymer ?
#
loop_
_entity_poly.entity_id
_entity_poly.type
_entity_poly.pdbx_seq_one_letter_code
_entity_poly.pdbx_strand_id
1 'polypeptide(L)'
;MTRLFRIAVIITLANLCGPIQVFAKPTTLTGYVTEVRDGDTIKVGPIPIRLRGISAPELNEPFGLQSKVFMINLVKGKRIRCNLNGHKTYDRFVGICYFGGSDIGAAVIKAGLALDCPRFSHGKYIKIESKAARAKLKLPSYCW
;
A
#
# COMPACT_ATOMS: atom_id res chain seq x y z
N MET A 1 64.66 -50.20 0.52
CA MET A 1 63.53 -49.83 -0.36
C MET A 1 62.39 -49.32 0.51
N THR A 2 62.32 -48.02 0.81
CA THR A 2 61.22 -47.42 1.59
C THR A 2 60.84 -46.12 0.90
N ARG A 3 59.72 -46.15 0.15
CA ARG A 3 59.17 -44.95 -0.51
C ARG A 3 58.37 -44.16 0.53
N LEU A 4 58.85 -42.96 0.89
CA LEU A 4 58.06 -41.99 1.65
C LEU A 4 56.94 -41.44 0.75
N PHE A 5 55.69 -41.63 1.14
CA PHE A 5 54.55 -40.94 0.56
C PHE A 5 54.47 -39.52 1.13
N ARG A 6 54.68 -38.52 0.28
CA ARG A 6 54.39 -37.11 0.60
C ARG A 6 52.88 -36.89 0.44
N ILE A 7 52.17 -36.65 1.55
CA ILE A 7 50.77 -36.24 1.53
C ILE A 7 50.74 -34.74 1.21
N ALA A 8 50.26 -34.39 0.02
CA ALA A 8 49.96 -33.00 -0.34
C ALA A 8 48.60 -32.62 0.28
N VAL A 9 48.60 -31.67 1.22
CA VAL A 9 47.36 -31.09 1.78
C VAL A 9 46.86 -30.05 0.78
N ILE A 10 45.83 -30.39 0.01
CA ILE A 10 45.12 -29.44 -0.85
C ILE A 10 44.12 -28.70 0.04
N ILE A 11 44.44 -27.46 0.42
CA ILE A 11 43.50 -26.56 1.08
C ILE A 11 42.55 -26.02 0.00
N THR A 12 41.38 -26.62 -0.14
CA THR A 12 40.28 -26.07 -0.95
C THR A 12 39.71 -24.86 -0.22
N LEU A 13 40.03 -23.65 -0.69
CA LEU A 13 39.25 -22.45 -0.35
C LEU A 13 37.85 -22.61 -0.98
N ALA A 14 36.92 -23.15 -0.21
CA ALA A 14 35.51 -23.15 -0.58
C ALA A 14 35.02 -21.69 -0.58
N ASN A 15 34.82 -21.14 -1.77
CA ASN A 15 34.21 -19.82 -1.99
C ASN A 15 32.77 -19.83 -1.46
N LEU A 16 32.59 -19.39 -0.21
CA LEU A 16 31.30 -19.04 0.39
C LEU A 16 30.81 -17.71 -0.20
N CYS A 17 30.63 -17.64 -1.52
CA CYS A 17 29.95 -16.53 -2.17
C CYS A 17 28.51 -16.95 -2.48
N GLY A 18 27.71 -17.05 -1.42
CA GLY A 18 26.25 -17.18 -1.58
C GLY A 18 25.68 -15.87 -2.14
N PRO A 19 24.60 -15.90 -2.92
CA PRO A 19 23.98 -14.68 -3.44
C PRO A 19 23.53 -13.79 -2.28
N ILE A 20 24.05 -12.55 -2.24
CA ILE A 20 23.61 -11.52 -1.30
C ILE A 20 22.14 -11.22 -1.61
N GLN A 21 21.23 -11.70 -0.75
CA GLN A 21 19.83 -11.33 -0.83
C GLN A 21 19.62 -9.95 -0.20
N VAL A 22 19.55 -8.91 -1.04
CA VAL A 22 19.20 -7.55 -0.60
C VAL A 22 17.67 -7.45 -0.48
N PHE A 23 17.16 -7.51 0.74
CA PHE A 23 15.75 -7.22 1.01
C PHE A 23 15.57 -5.70 1.22
N ALA A 24 14.94 -5.02 0.26
CA ALA A 24 14.52 -3.64 0.45
C ALA A 24 13.42 -3.58 1.52
N LYS A 25 13.67 -2.85 2.61
CA LYS A 25 12.64 -2.63 3.65
C LYS A 25 11.51 -1.77 3.07
N PRO A 26 10.23 -2.01 3.43
CA PRO A 26 9.12 -1.17 2.98
C PRO A 26 9.36 0.29 3.36
N THR A 27 9.31 1.19 2.38
CA THR A 27 9.47 2.62 2.62
C THR A 27 8.30 3.13 3.44
N THR A 28 8.57 3.60 4.66
CA THR A 28 7.54 4.14 5.55
C THR A 28 7.59 5.66 5.52
N LEU A 29 6.47 6.29 5.17
CA LEU A 29 6.28 7.73 5.25
C LEU A 29 5.45 8.06 6.49
N THR A 30 5.88 9.04 7.28
CA THR A 30 5.07 9.60 8.37
C THR A 30 4.96 11.11 8.22
N GLY A 31 3.82 11.68 8.60
CA GLY A 31 3.59 13.12 8.51
C GLY A 31 2.13 13.49 8.66
N TYR A 32 1.85 14.79 8.57
CA TYR A 32 0.50 15.33 8.64
C TYR A 32 -0.19 15.29 7.28
N VAL A 33 -1.49 14.97 7.27
CA VAL A 33 -2.31 15.08 6.07
C VAL A 33 -2.61 16.56 5.81
N THR A 34 -2.00 17.11 4.77
CA THR A 34 -2.11 18.52 4.36
C THR A 34 -3.26 18.74 3.39
N GLU A 35 -3.71 17.71 2.68
CA GLU A 35 -4.76 17.79 1.67
C GLU A 35 -5.47 16.45 1.51
N VAL A 36 -6.76 16.49 1.24
CA VAL A 36 -7.56 15.34 0.81
C VAL A 36 -8.06 15.66 -0.60
N ARG A 37 -7.59 14.91 -1.60
CA ARG A 37 -7.99 15.15 -3.00
C ARG A 37 -9.37 14.56 -3.24
N ASP A 38 -9.57 13.31 -2.82
CA ASP A 38 -10.81 12.52 -2.95
C ASP A 38 -10.86 11.41 -1.88
N GLY A 39 -11.70 10.39 -2.08
CA GLY A 39 -11.91 9.29 -1.13
C GLY A 39 -10.77 8.27 -1.00
N ASP A 40 -9.83 8.23 -1.95
CA ASP A 40 -8.69 7.30 -1.92
C ASP A 40 -7.33 7.96 -2.19
N THR A 41 -7.29 9.29 -2.27
CA THR A 41 -6.08 10.08 -2.47
C THR A 41 -5.95 11.22 -1.45
N ILE A 42 -4.80 11.26 -0.79
CA ILE A 42 -4.43 12.28 0.22
C ILE A 42 -3.03 12.83 -0.05
N LYS A 43 -2.66 13.96 0.55
CA LYS A 43 -1.26 14.42 0.62
C LYS A 43 -0.75 14.40 2.05
N VAL A 44 0.42 13.81 2.25
CA VAL A 44 1.17 13.81 3.51
C VAL A 44 2.34 14.78 3.34
N GLY A 45 2.27 15.95 3.98
CA GLY A 45 3.16 17.06 3.63
C GLY A 45 2.98 17.44 2.14
N PRO A 46 4.07 17.52 1.34
CA PRO A 46 3.95 17.77 -0.10
C PRO A 46 3.62 16.50 -0.91
N ILE A 47 3.67 15.31 -0.30
CA ILE A 47 3.72 14.03 -1.02
C ILE A 47 2.31 13.48 -1.25
N PRO A 48 1.84 13.33 -2.51
CA PRO A 48 0.57 12.70 -2.81
C PRO A 48 0.63 11.18 -2.66
N ILE A 49 -0.37 10.61 -2.00
CA ILE A 49 -0.49 9.18 -1.71
C ILE A 49 -1.84 8.66 -2.22
N ARG A 50 -1.80 7.58 -3.01
CA ARG A 50 -2.95 6.76 -3.41
C ARG A 50 -3.07 5.57 -2.45
N LEU A 51 -4.22 5.43 -1.80
CA LEU A 51 -4.50 4.33 -0.90
C LEU A 51 -4.56 3.01 -1.69
N ARG A 52 -3.65 2.07 -1.41
CA ARG A 52 -3.56 0.82 -2.15
C ARG A 52 -4.81 -0.05 -1.94
N GLY A 53 -5.32 -0.60 -3.03
CA GLY A 53 -6.28 -1.71 -3.00
C GLY A 53 -7.73 -1.31 -2.75
N ILE A 54 -8.04 -0.01 -2.78
CA ILE A 54 -9.42 0.49 -2.70
C ILE A 54 -9.71 1.36 -3.93
N SER A 55 -10.96 1.52 -4.29
CA SER A 55 -11.41 2.53 -5.25
C SER A 55 -12.55 3.33 -4.62
N ALA A 56 -12.35 4.63 -4.45
CA ALA A 56 -13.41 5.56 -4.16
C ALA A 56 -13.97 6.15 -5.47
N PRO A 57 -15.22 6.67 -5.47
CA PRO A 57 -15.73 7.42 -6.60
C PRO A 57 -14.94 8.71 -6.81
N GLU A 58 -14.72 9.06 -8.07
CA GLU A 58 -14.13 10.33 -8.44
C GLU A 58 -15.05 11.50 -8.06
N LEU A 59 -14.53 12.73 -7.93
CA LEU A 59 -15.32 13.86 -7.41
C LEU A 59 -16.57 14.22 -8.22
N ASN A 60 -16.56 13.91 -9.52
CA ASN A 60 -17.67 14.12 -10.44
C ASN A 60 -18.63 12.93 -10.53
N GLU A 61 -18.36 11.84 -9.80
CA GLU A 61 -19.23 10.68 -9.72
C GLU A 61 -20.17 10.77 -8.51
N PRO A 62 -21.32 10.08 -8.54
CA PRO A 62 -22.16 9.92 -7.36
C PRO A 62 -21.35 9.44 -6.16
N PHE A 63 -21.59 10.03 -4.99
CA PHE A 63 -20.89 9.75 -3.72
C PHE A 63 -19.41 10.21 -3.64
N GLY A 64 -18.83 10.78 -4.70
CA GLY A 64 -17.44 11.27 -4.69
C GLY A 64 -17.19 12.36 -3.64
N LEU A 65 -18.05 13.38 -3.60
CA LEU A 65 -17.95 14.44 -2.59
C LEU A 65 -18.16 13.91 -1.16
N GLN A 66 -19.09 12.97 -0.97
CA GLN A 66 -19.34 12.37 0.34
C GLN A 66 -18.12 11.56 0.82
N SER A 67 -17.47 10.82 -0.08
CA SER A 67 -16.23 10.10 0.21
C SER A 67 -15.09 11.05 0.61
N LYS A 68 -14.93 12.16 -0.12
CA LYS A 68 -13.97 13.22 0.22
C LYS A 68 -14.25 13.84 1.60
N VAL A 69 -15.50 14.21 1.90
CA VAL A 69 -15.87 14.81 3.19
C VAL A 69 -15.59 13.84 4.34
N PHE A 70 -15.92 12.56 4.17
CA PHE A 70 -15.57 11.53 5.14
C PHE A 70 -14.05 11.48 5.40
N MET A 71 -13.25 11.49 4.33
CA MET A 71 -11.78 11.50 4.44
C MET A 71 -11.23 12.77 5.11
N ILE A 72 -11.81 13.94 4.83
CA ILE A 72 -11.45 15.20 5.51
C ILE A 72 -11.64 15.04 7.02
N ASN A 73 -12.82 14.58 7.45
CA ASN A 73 -13.12 14.38 8.87
C ASN A 73 -12.23 13.30 9.52
N LEU A 74 -11.92 12.25 8.75
CA LEU A 74 -11.12 11.14 9.25
C LEU A 74 -9.65 11.51 9.46
N VAL A 75 -9.01 12.20 8.50
CA VAL A 75 -7.54 12.33 8.47
C VAL A 75 -6.97 13.73 8.29
N LYS A 76 -7.72 14.74 7.82
CA LYS A 76 -7.15 16.08 7.56
C LYS A 76 -6.53 16.66 8.83
N GLY A 77 -5.30 17.17 8.72
CA GLY A 77 -4.55 17.74 9.84
C GLY A 77 -4.02 16.69 10.84
N LYS A 78 -4.27 15.40 10.62
CA LYS A 78 -3.81 14.33 11.51
C LYS A 78 -2.48 13.76 11.06
N ARG A 79 -1.67 13.33 12.02
CA ARG A 79 -0.41 12.62 11.74
C ARG A 79 -0.70 11.16 11.45
N ILE A 80 -0.24 10.68 10.29
CA ILE A 80 -0.45 9.31 9.83
C ILE A 80 0.87 8.62 9.48
N ARG A 81 0.80 7.30 9.28
CA ARG A 81 1.89 6.48 8.76
C ARG A 81 1.42 5.75 7.50
N CYS A 82 2.17 5.84 6.41
CA CYS A 82 1.92 5.10 5.18
C CYS A 82 3.07 4.13 4.90
N ASN A 83 2.74 2.87 4.68
CA ASN A 83 3.66 1.85 4.19
C ASN A 83 3.57 1.83 2.67
N LEU A 84 4.57 2.40 1.99
CA LEU A 84 4.61 2.51 0.54
C LEU A 84 5.09 1.20 -0.08
N ASN A 85 4.56 0.86 -1.25
CA ASN A 85 4.91 -0.38 -1.97
C ASN A 85 6.01 -0.17 -3.04
N GLY A 86 6.60 1.02 -3.12
CA GLY A 86 7.63 1.37 -4.10
C GLY A 86 7.08 1.81 -5.46
N HIS A 87 5.78 1.67 -5.73
CA HIS A 87 5.16 2.08 -6.99
C HIS A 87 4.56 3.48 -6.93
N LYS A 88 4.37 4.06 -8.11
CA LYS A 88 3.59 5.28 -8.32
C LYS A 88 2.46 5.07 -9.31
N THR A 89 1.40 5.85 -9.16
CA THR A 89 0.36 6.03 -10.17
C THR A 89 0.26 7.52 -10.45
N TYR A 90 0.67 7.94 -11.64
CA TYR A 90 0.90 9.34 -11.99
C TYR A 90 1.86 10.02 -10.98
N ASP A 91 1.42 11.09 -10.33
CA ASP A 91 2.18 11.85 -9.33
C ASP A 91 2.19 11.20 -7.93
N ARG A 92 1.34 10.21 -7.68
CA ARG A 92 1.08 9.65 -6.34
C ARG A 92 1.94 8.44 -6.05
N PHE A 93 2.51 8.36 -4.85
CA PHE A 93 3.02 7.10 -4.32
C PHE A 93 1.87 6.20 -3.87
N VAL A 94 2.04 4.89 -3.99
CA VAL A 94 1.01 3.92 -3.63
C VAL A 94 1.36 3.25 -2.29
N GLY A 95 0.40 3.15 -1.39
CA GLY A 95 0.65 2.55 -0.08
C GLY A 95 -0.59 2.34 0.78
N ILE A 96 -0.42 1.61 1.88
CA ILE A 96 -1.46 1.45 2.91
C ILE A 96 -1.16 2.43 4.03
N CYS A 97 -2.13 3.28 4.35
CA CYS A 97 -1.98 4.32 5.35
C CYS A 97 -2.80 4.04 6.60
N TYR A 98 -2.26 4.46 7.74
CA TYR A 98 -2.80 4.21 9.07
C TYR A 98 -2.87 5.50 9.89
N PHE A 99 -4.00 5.70 10.56
CA PHE A 99 -4.18 6.73 11.59
C PHE A 99 -4.46 6.05 12.93
N GLY A 100 -3.65 6.31 13.96
CA GLY A 100 -3.78 5.63 15.27
C GLY A 100 -3.70 4.10 15.18
N GLY A 101 -2.97 3.57 14.20
CA GLY A 101 -2.87 2.12 13.93
C GLY A 101 -4.02 1.53 13.11
N SER A 102 -5.10 2.29 12.89
CA SER A 102 -6.25 1.86 12.09
C SER A 102 -6.03 2.11 10.61
N ASP A 103 -6.35 1.12 9.77
CA ASP A 103 -6.26 1.19 8.31
C ASP A 103 -7.29 2.19 7.75
N ILE A 104 -6.80 3.25 7.12
CA ILE A 104 -7.63 4.33 6.58
C ILE A 104 -8.49 3.81 5.42
N GLY A 105 -7.94 2.99 4.52
CA GLY A 105 -8.70 2.47 3.38
C GLY A 105 -9.83 1.54 3.82
N ALA A 106 -9.57 0.72 4.84
CA ALA A 106 -10.61 -0.10 5.45
C ALA A 106 -11.73 0.74 6.08
N ALA A 107 -11.41 1.90 6.66
CA ALA A 107 -12.41 2.79 7.24
C ALA A 107 -13.35 3.38 6.17
N VAL A 108 -12.82 3.79 5.01
CA VAL A 108 -13.64 4.30 3.89
C VAL A 108 -14.54 3.22 3.32
N ILE A 109 -14.03 1.99 3.19
CA ILE A 109 -14.82 0.84 2.74
C ILE A 109 -15.95 0.51 3.71
N LYS A 110 -15.66 0.46 5.03
CA LYS A 110 -16.68 0.21 6.06
C LYS A 110 -17.77 1.28 6.07
N ALA A 111 -17.43 2.53 5.75
CA ALA A 111 -18.38 3.61 5.59
C ALA A 111 -19.24 3.50 4.31
N GLY A 112 -18.94 2.55 3.42
CA GLY A 112 -19.63 2.38 2.14
C GLY A 112 -19.36 3.50 1.14
N LEU A 113 -18.16 4.07 1.20
CA LEU A 113 -17.69 5.21 0.39
C LEU A 113 -16.49 4.87 -0.51
N ALA A 114 -16.07 3.61 -0.50
CA ALA A 114 -15.13 3.01 -1.42
C ALA A 114 -15.44 1.50 -1.54
N LEU A 115 -14.90 0.88 -2.57
CA LEU A 115 -14.95 -0.57 -2.79
C LEU A 115 -13.54 -1.17 -2.78
N ASP A 116 -13.46 -2.46 -2.50
CA ASP A 116 -12.26 -3.27 -2.67
C ASP A 116 -11.89 -3.29 -4.16
N CYS A 117 -10.60 -3.12 -4.47
CA CYS A 117 -10.06 -3.24 -5.81
C CYS A 117 -9.17 -4.50 -5.86
N PRO A 118 -9.77 -5.69 -6.14
CA PRO A 118 -9.16 -6.99 -5.83
C PRO A 118 -7.82 -7.22 -6.50
N ARG A 119 -7.62 -6.71 -7.72
CA ARG A 119 -6.34 -6.80 -8.43
C ARG A 119 -5.15 -6.27 -7.62
N PHE A 120 -5.36 -5.23 -6.80
CA PHE A 120 -4.28 -4.59 -6.02
C PHE A 120 -4.34 -4.89 -4.53
N SER A 121 -5.52 -5.23 -4.00
CA SER A 121 -5.71 -5.57 -2.58
C SER A 121 -5.52 -7.06 -2.30
N HIS A 122 -5.61 -7.91 -3.32
CA HIS A 122 -5.72 -9.37 -3.21
C HIS A 122 -6.91 -9.81 -2.34
N GLY A 123 -8.04 -9.11 -2.46
CA GLY A 123 -9.27 -9.43 -1.72
C GLY A 123 -9.24 -9.02 -0.24
N LYS A 124 -8.24 -8.26 0.20
CA LYS A 124 -8.07 -7.85 1.61
C LYS A 124 -9.33 -7.25 2.22
N TYR A 125 -10.09 -6.47 1.45
CA TYR A 125 -11.24 -5.72 1.97
C TYR A 125 -12.60 -6.33 1.62
N ILE A 126 -12.66 -7.44 0.89
CA ILE A 126 -13.93 -8.00 0.38
C ILE A 126 -14.96 -8.30 1.49
N LYS A 127 -14.49 -8.72 2.67
CA LYS A 127 -15.36 -9.10 3.80
C LYS A 127 -15.97 -7.90 4.54
N ILE A 128 -15.43 -6.70 4.35
CA ILE A 128 -15.88 -5.48 5.04
C ILE A 128 -16.65 -4.54 4.13
N GLU A 129 -16.80 -4.88 2.84
CA GLU A 129 -17.65 -4.16 1.92
C GLU A 129 -19.13 -4.40 2.24
N SER A 130 -19.93 -3.32 2.24
CA SER A 130 -21.38 -3.46 2.39
C SER A 130 -22.04 -3.75 1.04
N LYS A 131 -23.10 -4.57 1.06
CA LYS A 131 -23.94 -4.82 -0.12
C LYS A 131 -24.51 -3.52 -0.71
N ALA A 132 -24.88 -2.57 0.15
CA ALA A 132 -25.38 -1.26 -0.27
C ALA A 132 -24.32 -0.46 -1.03
N ALA A 133 -23.04 -0.50 -0.62
CA ALA A 133 -21.96 0.15 -1.37
C ALA A 133 -21.76 -0.49 -2.75
N ARG A 134 -21.76 -1.83 -2.82
CA ARG A 134 -21.63 -2.57 -4.09
C ARG A 134 -22.78 -2.28 -5.08
N ALA A 135 -23.97 -1.99 -4.57
CA ALA A 135 -25.13 -1.67 -5.41
C ALA A 135 -25.09 -0.25 -5.99
N LYS A 136 -24.36 0.68 -5.37
CA LYS A 136 -24.39 2.12 -5.73
C LYS A 136 -23.08 2.65 -6.32
N LEU A 137 -21.94 2.01 -6.02
CA LEU A 137 -20.62 2.45 -6.48
C LEU A 137 -20.17 1.61 -7.66
N LYS A 138 -19.53 2.24 -8.64
CA LYS A 138 -18.98 1.58 -9.82
C LYS A 138 -17.48 1.35 -9.62
N LEU A 139 -17.02 0.11 -9.83
CA LEU A 139 -15.59 -0.17 -9.89
C LEU A 139 -15.03 0.14 -11.28
N PRO A 140 -13.86 0.79 -11.37
CA PRO A 140 -13.11 0.91 -12.62
C PRO A 140 -12.72 -0.45 -13.19
N SER A 141 -12.59 -0.54 -14.52
CA SER A 141 -12.26 -1.80 -15.23
C SER A 141 -10.89 -2.37 -14.81
N TYR A 142 -9.95 -1.53 -14.41
CA TYR A 142 -8.62 -1.95 -13.99
C TYR A 142 -8.60 -2.67 -12.64
N CYS A 143 -9.70 -2.70 -11.88
CA CYS A 143 -9.75 -3.37 -10.57
C CYS A 143 -9.91 -4.89 -10.66
N TRP A 144 -10.17 -5.40 -11.86
CA TRP A 144 -10.35 -6.82 -12.16
C TRP A 144 -9.07 -7.42 -12.74
#